data_AF-A0A011VTF9-F1
#
_entry.id   AF-A0A011VTF9-F1
#
_cell.length_a   1.000
_cell.length_b   1.000
_cell.length_c   1.000
_cell.angle_alpha   90.00
_cell.angle_beta   90.00
_cell.angle_gamma   90.00
#
_symmetry.space_group_name_H-M   'P 1'
#
loop_
_entity.id
_entity.type
_entity.pdbx_description
1 polymer ?
#
loop_
_entity_poly.entity_id
_entity_poly.type
_entity_poly.pdbx_seq_one_letter_code
_entity_poly.pdbx_strand_id
1 'polypeptide(L)'
;MPVNTEKTTAAKKSVTRKAVTKEDTANKTPTIKEEPIRKKQIPLDTMVACTNLFPGTLIYISRKQNGYEITWENQGDVDYLELGELVSMRNSQRAFFEKNWIGIDDDDILEYLGVSKFYNHALTYDELNELLDLPFSEMSEKIKLMPKGMRSNLKIQLAKKIRNKEIDSIRTIDFLKSELGIITD
;
A
#
# COMPACT_ATOMS: atom_id res chain seq x y z
N MET A 1 36.22 35.49 -32.01
CA MET A 1 37.65 35.88 -31.92
C MET A 1 38.48 34.69 -31.46
N PRO A 2 39.80 34.62 -31.73
CA PRO A 2 40.58 33.38 -31.62
C PRO A 2 41.54 33.29 -30.40
N VAL A 3 41.88 32.04 -30.04
CA VAL A 3 43.18 31.53 -29.54
C VAL A 3 43.82 32.11 -28.25
N ASN A 4 43.86 31.28 -27.20
CA ASN A 4 45.09 30.80 -26.51
C ASN A 4 44.76 29.51 -25.67
N THR A 5 45.59 28.55 -25.19
CA THR A 5 47.06 28.27 -25.05
C THR A 5 47.85 29.12 -24.03
N GLU A 6 48.87 28.67 -23.28
CA GLU A 6 49.66 27.41 -23.08
C GLU A 6 50.06 27.28 -21.57
N LYS A 7 50.71 26.25 -20.99
CA LYS A 7 50.83 24.76 -21.14
C LYS A 7 51.85 24.26 -20.06
N THR A 8 51.73 23.02 -19.54
CA THR A 8 52.81 22.27 -18.79
C THR A 8 53.14 22.82 -17.37
N THR A 9 53.85 22.19 -16.39
CA THR A 9 54.63 20.92 -16.25
C THR A 9 54.55 20.36 -14.80
N ALA A 10 55.10 19.16 -14.52
CA ALA A 10 55.10 18.50 -13.19
C ALA A 10 56.48 18.00 -12.70
N ALA A 11 56.69 17.94 -11.37
CA ALA A 11 57.63 17.06 -10.62
C ALA A 11 57.33 17.18 -9.09
N LYS A 12 57.30 16.17 -8.19
CA LYS A 12 58.04 14.90 -7.92
C LYS A 12 59.35 15.00 -7.11
N LYS A 13 59.28 14.79 -5.78
CA LYS A 13 60.24 14.13 -4.83
C LYS A 13 59.80 14.40 -3.36
N SER A 14 60.13 13.64 -2.30
CA SER A 14 60.92 12.39 -2.19
C SER A 14 60.61 11.56 -0.91
N VAL A 15 60.44 10.24 -1.10
CA VAL A 15 61.17 9.11 -0.45
C VAL A 15 61.34 9.03 1.08
N THR A 16 60.87 7.92 1.67
CA THR A 16 61.58 6.99 2.61
C THR A 16 60.68 5.79 2.91
N ARG A 17 61.09 4.54 3.18
CA ARG A 17 62.08 3.56 2.64
C ARG A 17 62.01 2.36 3.61
N LYS A 18 61.73 1.14 3.11
CA LYS A 18 61.72 -0.16 3.85
C LYS A 18 60.61 -0.28 4.94
N ALA A 19 60.08 -1.47 5.26
CA ALA A 19 60.60 -2.82 5.06
C ALA A 19 59.57 -3.83 4.50
N VAL A 20 60.05 -5.03 4.17
CA VAL A 20 59.27 -6.23 3.77
C VAL A 20 59.72 -7.38 4.67
N THR A 21 58.80 -8.19 5.22
CA THR A 21 59.01 -9.62 5.57
C THR A 21 57.66 -10.30 5.89
N LYS A 22 57.28 -11.26 5.04
CA LYS A 22 56.37 -12.43 5.24
C LYS A 22 54.88 -12.23 5.55
N GLU A 23 54.11 -13.17 5.04
CA GLU A 23 52.70 -13.39 5.35
C GLU A 23 52.47 -14.02 6.72
N ASP A 24 51.26 -13.88 7.26
CA ASP A 24 50.54 -15.01 7.85
C ASP A 24 49.04 -14.90 7.50
N THR A 25 48.34 -16.04 7.41
CA THR A 25 47.02 -16.14 6.77
C THR A 25 45.88 -16.14 7.80
N ALA A 26 45.35 -14.95 8.08
CA ALA A 26 44.16 -14.77 8.91
C ALA A 26 42.91 -14.52 8.05
N ASN A 27 42.07 -15.55 7.92
CA ASN A 27 40.85 -15.54 7.10
C ASN A 27 39.85 -14.45 7.58
N LYS A 28 39.67 -13.40 6.77
CA LYS A 28 38.67 -12.34 7.02
C LYS A 28 37.41 -12.60 6.22
N THR A 29 36.41 -13.19 6.88
CA THR A 29 35.03 -13.24 6.39
C THR A 29 34.58 -11.85 5.93
N PRO A 30 34.03 -11.70 4.72
CA PRO A 30 33.53 -10.40 4.27
C PRO A 30 32.30 -10.01 5.09
N THR A 31 32.45 -9.04 5.99
CA THR A 31 31.31 -8.38 6.63
C THR A 31 30.51 -7.66 5.55
N ILE A 32 29.40 -8.27 5.12
CA ILE A 32 28.42 -7.62 4.27
C ILE A 32 27.92 -6.39 5.03
N LYS A 33 28.23 -5.21 4.51
CA LYS A 33 27.61 -3.98 4.96
C LYS A 33 26.24 -3.93 4.30
N GLU A 34 25.21 -4.22 5.07
CA GLU A 34 23.84 -3.89 4.66
C GLU A 34 23.78 -2.37 4.44
N GLU A 35 23.63 -1.96 3.18
CA GLU A 35 23.38 -0.55 2.91
C GLU A 35 22.01 -0.17 3.48
N PRO A 36 21.87 0.97 4.18
CA PRO A 36 20.60 1.36 4.74
C PRO A 36 19.59 1.55 3.59
N ILE A 37 18.51 0.76 3.62
CA ILE A 37 17.47 0.74 2.59
C ILE A 37 16.96 2.17 2.38
N ARG A 38 17.38 2.77 1.25
CA ARG A 38 16.97 4.12 0.89
C ARG A 38 15.53 4.07 0.43
N LYS A 39 14.59 4.45 1.32
CA LYS A 39 13.18 4.64 0.97
C LYS A 39 13.07 5.44 -0.33
N LYS A 40 12.33 4.88 -1.29
CA LYS A 40 12.07 5.48 -2.61
C LYS A 40 11.53 6.90 -2.40
N GLN A 41 12.21 7.90 -2.95
CA GLN A 41 11.76 9.30 -2.84
C GLN A 41 10.64 9.54 -3.86
N ILE A 42 9.41 9.27 -3.44
CA ILE A 42 8.20 9.53 -4.22
C ILE A 42 7.81 11.00 -4.05
N PRO A 43 7.63 11.78 -5.14
CA PRO A 43 7.17 13.17 -5.06
C PRO A 43 5.76 13.29 -4.44
N LEU A 44 5.51 14.34 -3.66
CA LEU A 44 4.22 14.52 -2.95
C LEU A 44 3.05 14.90 -3.88
N ASP A 45 3.38 15.43 -5.06
CA ASP A 45 2.52 15.74 -6.20
C ASP A 45 2.24 14.51 -7.10
N THR A 46 2.77 13.34 -6.74
CA THR A 46 2.40 12.08 -7.41
C THR A 46 0.91 11.82 -7.20
N MET A 47 0.15 11.71 -8.29
CA MET A 47 -1.27 11.36 -8.28
C MET A 47 -1.45 9.85 -8.09
N VAL A 48 -2.23 9.46 -7.09
CA VAL A 48 -2.47 8.06 -6.68
C VAL A 48 -3.95 7.75 -6.85
N ALA A 49 -4.26 6.70 -7.62
CA ALA A 49 -5.61 6.19 -7.76
C ALA A 49 -6.10 5.58 -6.43
N CYS A 50 -7.28 6.02 -5.98
CA CYS A 50 -7.91 5.58 -4.75
C CYS A 50 -9.33 5.08 -5.03
N THR A 51 -9.55 3.77 -4.91
CA THR A 51 -10.84 3.11 -5.16
C THR A 51 -11.68 3.05 -3.88
N ASN A 52 -12.96 3.42 -3.91
CA ASN A 52 -13.84 3.29 -2.76
C ASN A 52 -14.21 1.81 -2.48
N LEU A 53 -13.75 1.29 -1.34
CA LEU A 53 -14.04 -0.05 -0.84
C LEU A 53 -15.06 -0.06 0.31
N PHE A 54 -15.57 1.11 0.72
CA PHE A 54 -16.67 1.22 1.67
C PHE A 54 -18.03 1.00 0.97
N PRO A 55 -18.99 0.24 1.55
CA PRO A 55 -20.25 -0.13 0.90
C PRO A 55 -21.30 0.99 0.90
N GLY A 56 -20.96 2.11 0.28
CA GLY A 56 -21.77 3.31 0.13
C GLY A 56 -20.90 4.53 -0.15
N THR A 57 -21.51 5.71 -0.09
CA THR A 57 -20.83 6.99 -0.28
C THR A 57 -19.72 7.19 0.76
N LEU A 58 -18.53 7.56 0.31
CA LEU A 58 -17.37 7.85 1.14
C LEU A 58 -16.93 9.29 0.89
N ILE A 59 -16.72 10.07 1.95
CA ILE A 59 -16.37 11.49 1.87
C ILE A 59 -15.07 11.74 2.63
N TYR A 60 -14.05 12.27 1.94
CA TYR A 60 -12.82 12.79 2.54
C TYR A 60 -12.88 14.32 2.59
N ILE A 61 -12.64 14.91 3.76
CA ILE A 61 -12.48 16.35 3.93
C ILE A 61 -11.03 16.61 4.35
N SER A 62 -10.28 17.41 3.58
CA SER A 62 -8.85 17.62 3.87
C SER A 62 -8.63 18.45 5.13
N ARG A 63 -7.52 18.14 5.82
CA ARG A 63 -6.94 18.96 6.89
C ARG A 63 -5.66 19.69 6.46
N LYS A 64 -5.22 19.51 5.20
CA LYS A 64 -4.10 20.23 4.55
C LYS A 64 -4.64 21.40 3.72
N GLN A 65 -5.75 21.22 3.01
CA GLN A 65 -6.36 22.24 2.15
C GLN A 65 -7.77 22.58 2.64
N ASN A 66 -8.01 23.85 2.98
CA ASN A 66 -9.31 24.29 3.49
C ASN A 66 -10.35 24.37 2.37
N GLY A 67 -11.48 23.67 2.52
CA GLY A 67 -12.53 23.58 1.50
C GLY A 67 -12.26 22.56 0.39
N TYR A 68 -11.18 21.76 0.51
CA TYR A 68 -10.97 20.61 -0.37
C TYR A 68 -11.65 19.38 0.21
N GLU A 69 -12.60 18.82 -0.54
CA GLU A 69 -13.28 17.56 -0.24
C GLU A 69 -13.35 16.68 -1.49
N ILE A 70 -13.45 15.37 -1.26
CA ILE A 70 -13.67 14.34 -2.28
C ILE A 70 -14.83 13.49 -1.84
N THR A 71 -15.76 13.22 -2.76
CA THR A 71 -16.88 12.30 -2.55
C THR A 71 -16.82 11.21 -3.60
N TRP A 72 -16.60 9.98 -3.15
CA TRP A 72 -16.91 8.78 -3.93
C TRP A 72 -18.38 8.46 -3.68
N GLU A 73 -19.23 8.48 -4.71
CA GLU A 73 -20.68 8.28 -4.55
C GLU A 73 -21.02 6.83 -4.19
N ASN A 74 -20.32 5.87 -4.81
CA ASN A 74 -20.58 4.44 -4.78
C ASN A 74 -19.31 3.63 -4.45
N GLN A 75 -19.51 2.38 -4.03
CA GLN A 75 -18.43 1.40 -3.87
C GLN A 75 -17.94 0.99 -5.26
N GLY A 76 -16.64 1.13 -5.53
CA GLY A 76 -16.00 0.91 -6.84
C GLY A 76 -15.55 2.20 -7.55
N ASP A 77 -16.08 3.36 -7.16
CA ASP A 77 -15.65 4.64 -7.72
C ASP A 77 -14.16 4.88 -7.46
N VAL A 78 -13.46 5.49 -8.42
CA VAL A 78 -12.02 5.81 -8.34
C VAL A 78 -11.83 7.31 -8.47
N ASP A 79 -11.00 7.89 -7.59
CA ASP A 79 -10.53 9.27 -7.73
C ASP A 79 -9.01 9.33 -7.47
N TYR A 80 -8.34 10.40 -7.93
CA TYR A 80 -6.90 10.54 -7.95
C TYR A 80 -6.46 11.63 -6.95
N LEU A 81 -5.68 11.25 -5.94
CA LEU A 81 -5.21 12.15 -4.89
C LEU A 81 -3.70 12.38 -5.00
N GLU A 82 -3.24 13.60 -4.71
CA GLU A 82 -1.83 13.83 -4.37
C GLU A 82 -1.41 12.90 -3.21
N LEU A 83 -0.22 12.30 -3.30
CA LEU A 83 0.42 11.61 -2.18
C LEU A 83 0.52 12.50 -0.92
N GLY A 84 0.67 13.83 -1.10
CA GLY A 84 0.59 14.81 -0.03
C GLY A 84 -0.78 14.91 0.67
N GLU A 85 -1.89 14.70 -0.05
CA GLU A 85 -3.21 14.54 0.57
C GLU A 85 -3.36 13.18 1.24
N LEU A 86 -2.80 12.10 0.68
CA LEU A 86 -2.82 10.79 1.35
C LEU A 86 -2.04 10.80 2.68
N VAL A 87 -0.94 11.55 2.78
CA VAL A 87 -0.24 11.81 4.05
C VAL A 87 -1.15 12.60 5.03
N SER A 88 -1.86 13.62 4.54
CA SER A 88 -2.85 14.40 5.33
C SER A 88 -4.01 13.54 5.85
N MET A 89 -4.59 12.71 4.98
CA MET A 89 -5.62 11.73 5.27
C MET A 89 -5.13 10.71 6.31
N ARG A 90 -3.94 10.13 6.10
CA ARG A 90 -3.33 9.18 7.05
C ARG A 90 -3.11 9.81 8.43
N ASN A 91 -2.73 11.08 8.50
CA ASN A 91 -2.48 11.74 9.78
C ASN A 91 -3.77 12.16 10.51
N SER A 92 -4.82 12.54 9.77
CA SER A 92 -6.06 13.09 10.35
C SER A 92 -7.23 12.11 10.47
N GLN A 93 -7.33 11.17 9.53
CA GLN A 93 -8.51 10.30 9.30
C GLN A 93 -8.06 8.86 9.04
N ARG A 94 -7.24 8.33 9.97
CA ARG A 94 -6.60 7.00 9.94
C ARG A 94 -7.52 5.84 9.51
N ALA A 95 -8.82 5.94 9.82
CA ALA A 95 -9.85 4.99 9.44
C ALA A 95 -9.89 4.65 7.94
N PHE A 96 -9.55 5.58 7.04
CA PHE A 96 -9.49 5.32 5.60
C PHE A 96 -8.58 4.11 5.27
N PHE A 97 -7.44 4.03 5.93
CA PHE A 97 -6.46 2.95 5.78
C PHE A 97 -6.72 1.80 6.76
N GLU A 98 -6.97 2.10 8.05
CA GLU A 98 -7.15 1.08 9.09
C GLU A 98 -8.41 0.22 8.93
N LYS A 99 -9.38 0.68 8.14
CA LYS A 99 -10.62 -0.05 7.83
C LYS A 99 -10.73 -0.45 6.35
N ASN A 100 -9.71 -0.22 5.53
CA ASN A 100 -9.76 -0.43 4.08
C ASN A 100 -11.01 0.23 3.44
N TRP A 101 -11.21 1.52 3.70
CA TRP A 101 -12.27 2.29 3.02
C TRP A 101 -11.85 2.75 1.64
N ILE A 102 -10.54 2.94 1.42
CA ILE A 102 -9.94 3.07 0.09
C ILE A 102 -9.06 1.86 -0.22
N GLY A 103 -8.96 1.52 -1.51
CA GLY A 103 -7.94 0.66 -2.09
C GLY A 103 -6.88 1.52 -2.80
N ILE A 104 -5.62 1.08 -2.75
CA ILE A 104 -4.48 1.66 -3.48
C ILE A 104 -3.70 0.48 -4.06
N ASP A 105 -3.56 0.43 -5.37
CA ASP A 105 -2.88 -0.65 -6.10
C ASP A 105 -1.41 -0.29 -6.41
N ASP A 106 -0.67 0.09 -5.35
CA ASP A 106 0.75 0.46 -5.41
C ASP A 106 1.43 0.20 -4.05
N ASP A 107 2.25 -0.85 -3.97
CA ASP A 107 2.98 -1.24 -2.76
C ASP A 107 4.04 -0.20 -2.31
N ASP A 108 4.67 0.52 -3.24
CA ASP A 108 5.63 1.58 -2.90
C ASP A 108 4.91 2.75 -2.19
N ILE A 109 3.70 3.10 -2.63
CA ILE A 109 2.85 4.10 -1.98
C ILE A 109 2.36 3.59 -0.61
N LEU A 110 1.94 2.32 -0.50
CA LEU A 110 1.54 1.72 0.78
C LEU A 110 2.70 1.68 1.80
N GLU A 111 3.93 1.40 1.37
CA GLU A 111 5.12 1.42 2.25
C GLU A 111 5.54 2.86 2.60
N TYR A 112 5.49 3.79 1.64
CA TYR A 112 5.76 5.22 1.87
C TYR A 112 4.83 5.80 2.93
N LEU A 113 3.53 5.52 2.81
CA LEU A 113 2.52 5.89 3.78
C LEU A 113 2.66 5.11 5.10
N GLY A 114 3.37 3.98 5.12
CA GLY A 114 3.55 3.13 6.31
C GLY A 114 2.27 2.39 6.72
N VAL A 115 1.43 2.06 5.73
CA VAL A 115 0.08 1.49 5.92
C VAL A 115 -0.06 0.06 5.41
N SER A 116 0.93 -0.51 4.70
CA SER A 116 0.86 -1.84 4.06
C SER A 116 0.35 -2.95 5.00
N LYS A 117 0.68 -2.90 6.29
CA LYS A 117 0.18 -3.83 7.33
C LYS A 117 -1.36 -3.89 7.47
N PHE A 118 -2.09 -2.91 6.95
CA PHE A 118 -3.56 -2.91 6.88
C PHE A 118 -4.08 -3.47 5.55
N TYR A 119 -3.22 -3.61 4.54
CA TYR A 119 -3.50 -4.06 3.18
C TYR A 119 -2.94 -5.46 2.86
N ASN A 120 -2.16 -6.07 3.75
CA ASN A 120 -1.80 -7.49 3.67
C ASN A 120 -3.06 -8.35 3.51
N HIS A 121 -3.19 -9.07 2.39
CA HIS A 121 -4.39 -9.83 1.99
C HIS A 121 -5.68 -9.01 1.84
N ALA A 122 -5.58 -7.69 1.66
CA ALA A 122 -6.70 -6.91 1.12
C ALA A 122 -6.97 -7.34 -0.33
N LEU A 123 -8.24 -7.37 -0.68
CA LEU A 123 -8.73 -7.67 -2.02
C LEU A 123 -9.03 -6.36 -2.77
N THR A 124 -8.88 -6.35 -4.09
CA THR A 124 -9.36 -5.24 -4.92
C THR A 124 -10.90 -5.15 -4.92
N TYR A 125 -11.45 -4.09 -5.52
CA TYR A 125 -12.91 -3.99 -5.71
C TYR A 125 -13.46 -5.16 -6.54
N ASP A 126 -12.76 -5.52 -7.62
CA ASP A 126 -13.17 -6.61 -8.51
C ASP A 126 -13.08 -7.96 -7.81
N GLU A 127 -11.99 -8.23 -7.08
CA GLU A 127 -11.86 -9.44 -6.26
C GLU A 127 -12.93 -9.55 -5.15
N LEU A 128 -13.47 -8.43 -4.65
CA LEU A 128 -14.58 -8.42 -3.69
C LEU A 128 -15.93 -8.75 -4.34
N ASN A 129 -16.09 -8.45 -5.62
CA ASN A 129 -17.28 -8.82 -6.40
C ASN A 129 -17.22 -10.30 -6.81
N GLU A 130 -16.08 -10.75 -7.36
CA GLU A 130 -15.81 -12.14 -7.75
C GLU A 130 -15.76 -13.10 -6.55
N LEU A 131 -15.61 -12.59 -5.33
CA LEU A 131 -15.50 -13.40 -4.09
C LEU A 131 -16.65 -14.41 -3.93
N LEU A 132 -17.84 -14.11 -4.42
CA LEU A 132 -19.02 -14.98 -4.32
C LEU A 132 -19.09 -16.10 -5.36
N ASP A 133 -18.33 -15.97 -6.46
CA ASP A 133 -18.26 -16.96 -7.54
C ASP A 133 -17.21 -18.06 -7.25
N LEU A 134 -16.34 -17.84 -6.25
CA LEU A 134 -15.33 -18.80 -5.81
C LEU A 134 -15.93 -20.03 -5.12
N PRO A 135 -15.30 -21.21 -5.23
CA PRO A 135 -15.62 -22.37 -4.39
C PRO A 135 -15.59 -22.02 -2.90
N PHE A 136 -16.50 -22.60 -2.10
CA PHE A 136 -16.63 -22.27 -0.66
C PHE A 136 -15.33 -22.48 0.15
N SER A 137 -14.43 -23.37 -0.28
CA SER A 137 -13.08 -23.50 0.31
C SER A 137 -12.24 -22.24 0.10
N GLU A 138 -12.11 -21.78 -1.14
CA GLU A 138 -11.31 -20.60 -1.52
C GLU A 138 -11.94 -19.30 -1.01
N MET A 139 -13.26 -19.20 -1.07
CA MET A 139 -14.03 -18.10 -0.47
C MET A 139 -13.77 -18.02 1.05
N SER A 140 -13.75 -19.16 1.74
CA SER A 140 -13.43 -19.23 3.17
C SER A 140 -11.98 -18.80 3.46
N GLU A 141 -11.02 -19.22 2.64
CA GLU A 141 -9.61 -18.84 2.81
C GLU A 141 -9.39 -17.34 2.58
N LYS A 142 -9.93 -16.75 1.50
CA LYS A 142 -9.89 -15.29 1.29
C LYS A 142 -10.58 -14.54 2.45
N ILE A 143 -11.76 -14.98 2.90
CA ILE A 143 -12.46 -14.41 4.06
C ILE A 143 -11.64 -14.53 5.36
N LYS A 144 -10.89 -15.62 5.55
CA LYS A 144 -10.07 -15.86 6.74
C LYS A 144 -8.80 -15.01 6.77
N LEU A 145 -8.15 -14.80 5.63
CA LEU A 145 -6.90 -14.04 5.51
C LEU A 145 -7.10 -12.52 5.48
N MET A 146 -8.23 -12.04 4.93
CA MET A 146 -8.41 -10.60 4.69
C MET A 146 -8.42 -9.72 5.97
N PRO A 147 -7.96 -8.45 5.87
CA PRO A 147 -7.95 -7.50 6.97
C PRO A 147 -9.30 -7.36 7.67
N LYS A 148 -9.27 -7.20 9.01
CA LYS A 148 -10.46 -6.97 9.84
C LYS A 148 -11.28 -5.74 9.40
N GLY A 149 -10.63 -4.73 8.82
CA GLY A 149 -11.28 -3.57 8.21
C GLY A 149 -12.20 -3.99 7.05
N MET A 150 -11.58 -4.46 5.98
CA MET A 150 -12.25 -5.03 4.81
C MET A 150 -13.33 -6.07 5.15
N ARG A 151 -13.03 -7.02 6.05
CA ARG A 151 -14.00 -8.05 6.48
C ARG A 151 -15.25 -7.46 7.16
N SER A 152 -15.11 -6.29 7.79
CA SER A 152 -16.24 -5.55 8.36
C SER A 152 -17.05 -4.83 7.29
N ASN A 153 -16.40 -4.27 6.26
CA ASN A 153 -17.05 -3.64 5.12
C ASN A 153 -17.84 -4.68 4.30
N LEU A 154 -17.19 -5.81 3.97
CA LEU A 154 -17.80 -6.96 3.30
C LEU A 154 -19.02 -7.49 4.05
N LYS A 155 -18.95 -7.58 5.38
CA LYS A 155 -20.09 -8.01 6.21
C LYS A 155 -21.31 -7.08 6.04
N ILE A 156 -21.10 -5.76 5.93
CA ILE A 156 -22.17 -4.78 5.71
C ILE A 156 -22.71 -4.90 4.27
N GLN A 157 -21.83 -5.01 3.27
CA GLN A 157 -22.17 -5.21 1.86
C GLN A 157 -23.06 -6.45 1.66
N LEU A 158 -22.64 -7.60 2.21
CA LEU A 158 -23.38 -8.86 2.10
C LEU A 158 -24.69 -8.84 2.90
N ALA A 159 -24.73 -8.24 4.09
CA ALA A 159 -25.98 -8.08 4.83
C ALA A 159 -27.02 -7.23 4.05
N LYS A 160 -26.57 -6.20 3.31
CA LYS A 160 -27.41 -5.44 2.38
C LYS A 160 -27.89 -6.32 1.21
N LYS A 161 -26.97 -7.03 0.54
CA LYS A 161 -27.30 -7.93 -0.60
C LYS A 161 -28.31 -9.02 -0.20
N ILE A 162 -28.16 -9.65 0.96
CA ILE A 162 -29.09 -10.68 1.45
C ILE A 162 -30.48 -10.08 1.73
N ARG A 163 -30.56 -8.92 2.41
CA ARG A 163 -31.85 -8.25 2.67
C ARG A 163 -32.55 -7.82 1.37
N ASN A 164 -31.78 -7.37 0.39
CA ASN A 164 -32.26 -6.99 -0.94
C ASN A 164 -32.65 -8.19 -1.83
N LYS A 165 -32.35 -9.43 -1.41
CA LYS A 165 -32.49 -10.68 -2.21
C LYS A 165 -31.64 -10.69 -3.49
N GLU A 166 -30.49 -10.01 -3.45
CA GLU A 166 -29.46 -10.06 -4.49
C GLU A 166 -28.62 -11.35 -4.44
N ILE A 167 -28.76 -12.14 -3.36
CA ILE A 167 -28.22 -13.49 -3.24
C ILE A 167 -29.42 -14.42 -3.05
N ASP A 168 -29.59 -15.38 -3.95
CA ASP A 168 -30.71 -16.32 -4.01
C ASP A 168 -30.36 -17.72 -3.46
N SER A 169 -29.10 -18.14 -3.63
CA SER A 169 -28.54 -19.38 -3.09
C SER A 169 -28.57 -19.40 -1.55
N ILE A 170 -29.56 -20.11 -0.99
CA ILE A 170 -29.68 -20.38 0.45
C ILE A 170 -28.37 -20.96 1.02
N ARG A 171 -27.71 -21.87 0.27
CA ARG A 171 -26.43 -22.46 0.68
C ARG A 171 -25.32 -21.41 0.83
N THR A 172 -25.27 -20.44 -0.07
CA THR A 172 -24.32 -19.33 0.00
C THR A 172 -24.67 -18.39 1.15
N ILE A 173 -25.96 -18.11 1.39
CA ILE A 173 -26.42 -17.31 2.54
C ILE A 173 -25.99 -17.96 3.86
N ASP A 174 -26.25 -19.26 4.05
CA ASP A 174 -25.91 -19.96 5.30
C ASP A 174 -24.39 -20.07 5.52
N PHE A 175 -23.64 -20.31 4.45
CA PHE A 175 -22.16 -20.26 4.48
C PHE A 175 -21.67 -18.88 4.95
N LEU A 176 -22.09 -17.79 4.30
CA LEU A 176 -21.69 -16.43 4.65
C LEU A 176 -22.14 -16.03 6.06
N LYS A 177 -23.33 -16.47 6.50
CA LYS A 177 -23.79 -16.30 7.88
C LYS A 177 -22.85 -16.96 8.88
N SER A 178 -22.34 -18.16 8.61
CA SER A 178 -21.38 -18.83 9.50
C SER A 178 -19.97 -18.22 9.49
N GLU A 179 -19.39 -17.92 8.33
CA GLU A 179 -18.00 -17.44 8.20
C GLU A 179 -17.80 -15.95 8.56
N LEU A 180 -18.87 -15.14 8.54
CA LEU A 180 -18.85 -13.71 8.88
C LEU A 180 -19.74 -13.35 10.08
N GLY A 181 -20.53 -14.29 10.61
CA GLY A 181 -21.48 -14.05 11.70
C GLY A 181 -22.56 -13.02 11.31
N ILE A 182 -23.05 -13.06 10.06
CA ILE A 182 -24.09 -12.13 9.59
C ILE A 182 -25.41 -12.49 10.29
N ILE A 183 -25.97 -11.52 11.01
CA ILE A 183 -27.33 -11.59 11.54
C ILE A 183 -28.22 -10.87 10.53
N THR A 184 -29.22 -11.57 10.02
CA THR A 184 -30.33 -10.98 9.25
C THR A 184 -31.60 -11.15 10.07
N ASP A 185 -32.29 -10.04 10.26
CA ASP A 185 -33.69 -9.93 10.68
C ASP A 185 -34.65 -10.63 9.70
#